data_AF-A0A662P277-F1
#
_entry.id   AF-A0A662P277-F1
#
_cell.length_a   1.000
_cell.length_b   1.000
_cell.length_c   1.000
_cell.angle_alpha   90.00
_cell.angle_beta   90.00
_cell.angle_gamma   90.00
#
_symmetry.space_group_name_H-M   'P 1'
#
loop_
_entity.id
_entity.type
_entity.pdbx_description
1 polymer ?
#
loop_
_entity_poly.entity_id
_entity_poly.type
_entity_poly.pdbx_seq_one_letter_code
_entity_poly.pdbx_strand_id
1 'polypeptide(L)'
;MEKVVKCPYCGRTFTVEVPVKVVRENPKGAGAHYGHRIKRFGPLHKAIIDVIREHRRQYKAEGGFYVTGLTKREISYWLHQKGMKVSGNSISGRLSELRGAGVLSVRRVRVLLKDSETMKFRFKSTPIWDLSSLEVHLDE
;
A
#
# COMPACT_ATOMS: atom_id res chain seq x y z
N MET A 1 0.79 -2.20 -18.10
CA MET A 1 0.13 -0.98 -18.62
C MET A 1 0.78 -0.71 -19.96
N GLU A 2 -0.01 -0.55 -21.01
CA GLU A 2 0.51 -0.31 -22.37
C GLU A 2 0.92 1.16 -22.49
N LYS A 3 2.12 1.42 -23.04
CA LYS A 3 2.58 2.77 -23.33
C LYS A 3 2.90 2.87 -24.82
N VAL A 4 2.38 3.89 -25.48
CA VAL A 4 2.74 4.21 -26.86
C VAL A 4 4.05 4.99 -26.83
N VAL A 5 5.08 4.46 -27.50
CA VAL A 5 6.39 5.11 -27.61
C VAL A 5 6.70 5.40 -29.08
N LYS A 6 7.43 6.48 -29.33
CA LYS A 6 7.82 6.92 -30.68
C LYS A 6 9.30 6.63 -30.91
N CYS A 7 9.63 5.97 -32.02
CA CYS A 7 11.02 5.76 -32.42
C CYS A 7 11.71 7.09 -32.72
N PRO A 8 12.85 7.42 -32.08
CA PRO A 8 13.58 8.66 -32.36
C PRO A 8 14.26 8.65 -33.74
N TYR A 9 14.50 7.47 -34.32
CA TYR A 9 15.21 7.34 -35.60
C TYR A 9 14.29 7.37 -36.82
N CYS A 10 13.08 6.79 -36.73
CA CYS A 10 12.16 6.68 -37.87
C CYS A 10 10.76 7.23 -37.62
N GLY A 11 10.49 7.77 -36.43
CA GLY A 11 9.22 8.44 -36.10
C GLY A 11 8.01 7.52 -35.95
N ARG A 12 8.12 6.21 -36.22
CA ARG A 12 7.02 5.25 -36.04
C ARG A 12 6.65 5.10 -34.56
N THR A 13 5.36 5.07 -34.28
CA THR A 13 4.82 4.79 -32.94
C THR A 13 4.49 3.31 -32.82
N PHE A 14 4.82 2.70 -31.69
CA PHE A 14 4.45 1.32 -31.38
C PHE A 14 4.07 1.19 -29.91
N THR A 15 3.12 0.31 -29.64
CA THR A 15 2.67 -0.01 -28.28
C THR A 15 3.65 -0.98 -27.66
N VAL A 16 4.29 -0.57 -26.56
CA VAL A 16 5.11 -1.47 -25.77
C VAL A 16 4.35 -1.84 -24.51
N GLU A 17 4.30 -3.15 -24.22
CA GLU A 17 4.03 -3.61 -22.87
C GLU A 17 5.22 -3.21 -22.02
N VAL A 18 5.08 -2.10 -21.28
CA VAL A 18 6.13 -1.73 -20.32
C VAL A 18 6.01 -2.74 -19.19
N PRO A 19 7.04 -3.59 -18.94
CA PRO A 19 7.04 -4.36 -17.72
C PRO A 19 7.01 -3.35 -16.59
N VAL A 20 5.96 -3.40 -15.77
CA VAL A 20 5.90 -2.59 -14.55
C VAL A 20 7.01 -3.11 -13.67
N LYS A 21 8.20 -2.52 -13.81
CA LYS A 21 9.33 -2.80 -12.96
C LYS A 21 8.95 -2.14 -11.64
N VAL A 22 8.34 -2.93 -10.75
CA VAL A 22 8.08 -2.53 -9.37
C VAL A 22 9.43 -2.11 -8.81
N VAL A 23 9.66 -0.79 -8.74
CA VAL A 23 10.88 -0.27 -8.15
C VAL A 23 10.78 -0.65 -6.68
N ARG A 24 11.61 -1.62 -6.31
CA ARG A 24 11.66 -2.20 -4.97
C ARG A 24 12.30 -1.15 -4.05
N GLU A 25 11.54 -0.13 -3.66
CA GLU A 25 11.97 0.86 -2.66
C GLU A 25 12.02 0.27 -1.25
N ASN A 26 11.45 -0.93 -1.07
CA ASN A 26 11.37 -1.58 0.21
C ASN A 26 12.72 -2.28 0.52
N PRO A 27 13.46 -1.88 1.59
CA PRO A 27 14.77 -2.45 1.92
C PRO A 27 14.70 -3.96 2.15
N LYS A 28 15.82 -4.69 2.00
CA LYS A 28 15.88 -6.12 2.33
C LYS A 28 15.31 -6.36 3.74
N GLY A 29 14.35 -7.28 3.87
CA GLY A 29 13.59 -7.49 5.12
C GLY A 29 12.28 -6.69 5.24
N ALA A 30 11.90 -5.92 4.22
CA ALA A 30 10.62 -5.24 4.16
C ALA A 30 9.46 -6.21 3.92
N GLY A 31 8.75 -6.56 5.00
CA GLY A 31 7.65 -7.51 4.95
C GLY A 31 8.13 -8.96 5.11
N ALA A 32 7.35 -9.92 4.63
CA ALA A 32 7.69 -11.33 4.78
C ALA A 32 8.90 -11.65 3.90
N HIS A 33 9.92 -12.32 4.46
CA HIS A 33 11.15 -12.66 3.73
C HIS A 33 10.87 -13.52 2.48
N TYR A 34 9.76 -14.26 2.46
CA TYR A 34 9.30 -15.06 1.34
C TYR A 34 8.26 -14.35 0.44
N GLY A 35 7.85 -13.11 0.75
CA GLY A 35 6.77 -12.41 0.06
C GLY A 35 7.00 -12.30 -1.46
N HIS A 36 8.24 -12.08 -1.88
CA HIS A 36 8.63 -12.03 -3.30
C HIS A 36 8.44 -13.37 -4.06
N ARG A 37 8.28 -14.49 -3.35
CA ARG A 37 8.04 -15.83 -3.93
C ARG A 37 6.55 -16.15 -4.07
N ILE A 38 5.66 -15.30 -3.56
CA ILE A 38 4.21 -15.53 -3.61
C ILE A 38 3.75 -15.34 -5.06
N LYS A 39 3.34 -16.45 -5.69
CA LYS A 39 2.82 -16.45 -7.08
C LYS A 39 1.32 -16.16 -7.17
N ARG A 40 0.57 -16.41 -6.09
CA ARG A 40 -0.90 -16.25 -6.07
C ARG A 40 -1.35 -15.69 -4.73
N PHE A 41 -2.19 -14.66 -4.80
CA PHE A 41 -2.82 -14.06 -3.64
C PHE A 41 -4.10 -14.80 -3.26
N GLY A 42 -4.15 -15.30 -2.03
CA GLY A 42 -5.36 -15.88 -1.45
C GLY A 42 -6.47 -14.85 -1.19
N PRO A 43 -7.68 -15.29 -0.80
CA PRO A 43 -8.86 -14.43 -0.65
C PRO A 43 -8.65 -13.23 0.28
N LEU A 44 -8.00 -13.45 1.43
CA LEU A 44 -7.74 -12.39 2.40
C LEU A 44 -6.77 -11.32 1.88
N HIS A 45 -5.80 -11.70 1.05
CA HIS A 45 -4.90 -10.73 0.42
C HIS A 45 -5.68 -9.79 -0.49
N LYS A 46 -6.53 -10.36 -1.35
CA LYS A 46 -7.37 -9.61 -2.29
C LYS A 46 -8.31 -8.68 -1.52
N ALA A 47 -8.99 -9.20 -0.50
CA ALA A 47 -9.87 -8.40 0.35
C ALA A 47 -9.15 -7.23 1.02
N ILE A 48 -7.90 -7.40 1.49
CA ILE A 48 -7.08 -6.31 2.04
C ILE A 48 -6.76 -5.27 0.97
N ILE A 49 -6.34 -5.70 -0.23
CA ILE A 49 -6.04 -4.80 -1.35
C ILE A 49 -7.28 -3.98 -1.71
N ASP A 50 -8.43 -4.63 -1.82
CA ASP A 50 -9.71 -3.99 -2.18
C ASP A 50 -10.14 -3.00 -1.10
N VAL A 51 -10.03 -3.37 0.18
CA VAL A 51 -10.32 -2.47 1.31
C VAL A 51 -9.44 -1.23 1.28
N ILE A 52 -8.13 -1.36 1.04
CA ILE A 52 -7.23 -0.21 0.95
C ILE A 52 -7.61 0.64 -0.27
N ARG A 53 -7.88 0.01 -1.42
CA ARG A 53 -8.26 0.72 -2.65
C ARG A 53 -9.54 1.54 -2.48
N GLU A 54 -10.55 0.96 -1.85
CA GLU A 54 -11.88 1.57 -1.69
C GLU A 54 -11.94 2.61 -0.58
N HIS A 55 -11.17 2.43 0.50
CA HIS A 55 -11.34 3.22 1.72
C HIS A 55 -10.10 4.01 2.14
N ARG A 56 -9.01 4.00 1.37
CA ARG A 56 -7.83 4.83 1.67
C ARG A 56 -8.22 6.28 1.90
N ARG A 57 -7.60 6.90 2.90
CA ARG A 57 -7.86 8.30 3.27
C ARG A 57 -6.57 9.01 3.63
N GLN A 58 -6.63 10.33 3.69
CA GLN A 58 -5.50 11.16 4.07
C GLN A 58 -5.45 11.37 5.59
N TYR A 59 -4.24 11.30 6.14
CA TYR A 59 -3.90 11.67 7.50
C TYR A 59 -2.96 12.86 7.49
N LYS A 60 -3.21 13.82 8.38
CA LYS A 60 -2.25 14.90 8.63
C LYS A 60 -1.09 14.37 9.48
N ALA A 61 0.11 14.45 8.94
CA ALA A 61 1.34 14.06 9.63
C ALA A 61 1.90 15.22 10.48
N GLU A 62 2.66 14.85 11.52
CA GLU A 62 3.50 15.77 12.28
C GLU A 62 4.56 16.33 11.32
N GLY A 63 4.49 17.63 11.04
CA GLY A 63 5.23 18.29 9.95
C GLY A 63 4.34 18.91 8.87
N GLY A 64 3.02 18.76 8.96
CA GLY A 64 2.06 19.49 8.11
C GLY A 64 1.76 18.86 6.75
N PHE A 65 2.52 17.84 6.34
CA PHE A 65 2.25 17.06 5.13
C PHE A 65 1.15 16.01 5.35
N TYR A 66 0.66 15.42 4.27
CA TYR A 66 -0.39 14.40 4.28
C TYR A 66 0.16 13.03 3.86
N VAL A 67 -0.37 11.98 4.47
CA VAL A 67 -0.08 10.59 4.10
C VAL A 67 -1.39 9.90 3.77
N THR A 68 -1.46 9.22 2.64
CA THR A 68 -2.63 8.44 2.22
C THR A 68 -2.48 6.97 2.63
N GLY A 69 -3.58 6.33 2.99
CA GLY A 69 -3.63 4.89 3.23
C GLY A 69 -4.65 4.54 4.31
N LEU A 70 -4.38 3.45 5.03
CA LEU A 70 -5.15 2.98 6.17
C LEU A 70 -4.25 2.43 7.28
N THR A 71 -4.69 2.54 8.52
CA THR A 71 -4.10 1.79 9.64
C THR A 71 -4.59 0.33 9.61
N LYS A 72 -3.85 -0.58 10.27
CA LYS A 72 -4.28 -1.97 10.45
C LYS A 72 -5.68 -2.07 11.10
N ARG A 73 -6.01 -1.16 12.02
CA ARG A 73 -7.30 -1.16 12.72
C ARG A 73 -8.44 -0.85 11.76
N GLU A 74 -8.27 0.11 10.86
CA GLU A 74 -9.28 0.43 9.85
C GLU A 74 -9.43 -0.66 8.80
N ILE A 75 -8.32 -1.27 8.37
CA ILE A 75 -8.38 -2.44 7.48
C ILE A 75 -9.21 -3.55 8.13
N SER A 76 -8.93 -3.86 9.41
CA SER A 76 -9.72 -4.83 10.16
C SER A 76 -11.19 -4.44 10.29
N TYR A 77 -11.49 -3.16 10.49
CA TYR A 77 -12.86 -2.66 10.60
C TYR A 77 -13.61 -2.85 9.28
N TRP A 78 -13.04 -2.45 8.14
CA TRP A 78 -13.69 -2.58 6.84
C TRP A 78 -13.84 -4.04 6.39
N LEU A 79 -12.86 -4.90 6.68
CA LEU A 79 -13.02 -6.34 6.49
C LEU A 79 -14.20 -6.90 7.29
N HIS A 80 -14.34 -6.46 8.55
CA HIS A 80 -15.49 -6.86 9.38
C HIS A 80 -16.81 -6.35 8.81
N GLN A 81 -16.87 -5.11 8.32
CA GLN A 81 -18.06 -4.57 7.64
C GLN A 81 -18.44 -5.38 6.39
N LYS A 82 -17.44 -5.95 5.68
CA LYS A 82 -17.65 -6.88 4.57
C LYS A 82 -17.96 -8.32 5.00
N GLY A 83 -18.26 -8.57 6.28
CA GLY A 83 -18.57 -9.90 6.81
C GLY A 83 -17.36 -10.81 7.05
N MET A 84 -16.13 -10.31 6.89
CA MET A 84 -14.90 -11.08 7.11
C MET A 84 -14.34 -10.84 8.52
N LYS A 85 -14.60 -11.77 9.43
CA LYS A 85 -13.97 -11.79 10.77
C LYS A 85 -12.61 -12.46 10.70
N VAL A 86 -11.55 -11.68 10.90
CA VAL A 86 -10.17 -12.13 10.74
C VAL A 86 -9.35 -11.72 11.97
N SER A 87 -8.49 -12.61 12.47
CA SER A 87 -7.62 -12.29 13.59
C SER A 87 -6.58 -11.22 13.23
N GLY A 88 -6.17 -10.42 14.22
CA GLY A 88 -5.16 -9.39 14.02
C GLY A 88 -3.81 -9.94 13.53
N ASN A 89 -3.47 -11.18 13.89
CA ASN A 89 -2.25 -11.87 13.44
C ASN A 89 -2.35 -12.26 11.96
N SER A 90 -3.50 -12.78 11.53
CA SER A 90 -3.74 -13.09 10.11
C SER A 90 -3.64 -11.84 9.24
N ILE A 91 -4.24 -10.71 9.67
CA ILE A 91 -4.10 -9.44 8.95
C ILE A 91 -2.63 -9.01 8.87
N SER A 92 -1.91 -9.07 9.99
CA SER A 92 -0.49 -8.66 10.05
C SER A 92 0.39 -9.53 9.13
N GLY A 93 0.16 -10.84 9.10
CA GLY A 93 0.84 -11.76 8.19
C GLY A 93 0.62 -11.39 6.73
N ARG A 94 -0.64 -11.17 6.32
CA ARG A 94 -0.97 -10.83 4.92
C ARG A 94 -0.47 -9.45 4.51
N LEU A 95 -0.48 -8.46 5.41
CA LEU A 95 0.13 -7.15 5.15
C LEU A 95 1.65 -7.27 4.94
N SER A 96 2.31 -8.08 5.76
CA SER A 96 3.74 -8.36 5.63
C SER A 96 4.06 -9.05 4.30
N GLU A 97 3.26 -10.05 3.92
CA GLU A 97 3.37 -10.75 2.64
C GLU A 97 3.15 -9.84 1.43
N LEU A 98 2.09 -9.01 1.46
CA LEU A 98 1.80 -8.05 0.41
C LEU A 98 2.89 -6.99 0.25
N ARG A 99 3.48 -6.54 1.36
CA ARG A 99 4.65 -5.65 1.33
C ARG A 99 5.86 -6.34 0.74
N GLY A 100 6.14 -7.57 1.15
CA GLY A 100 7.24 -8.38 0.62
C GLY A 100 7.06 -8.71 -0.87
N ALA A 101 5.81 -8.78 -1.35
CA ALA A 101 5.47 -8.92 -2.76
C ALA A 101 5.48 -7.58 -3.53
N GLY A 102 5.72 -6.45 -2.85
CA GLY A 102 5.74 -5.12 -3.48
C GLY A 102 4.37 -4.54 -3.80
N VAL A 103 3.27 -5.17 -3.37
CA VAL A 103 1.90 -4.70 -3.62
C VAL A 103 1.49 -3.56 -2.70
N LEU A 104 1.96 -3.59 -1.46
CA LEU A 104 1.70 -2.55 -0.47
C LEU A 104 2.98 -1.84 -0.04
N SER A 105 2.83 -0.55 0.23
CA SER A 105 3.81 0.25 0.94
C SER A 105 3.34 0.48 2.38
N VAL A 106 4.28 0.71 3.28
CA VAL A 106 3.96 1.11 4.65
C VAL A 106 4.87 2.26 5.07
N ARG A 107 4.28 3.31 5.62
CA ARG A 107 4.99 4.45 6.18
C ARG A 107 4.64 4.56 7.65
N ARG A 108 5.65 4.51 8.52
CA ARG A 108 5.44 4.75 9.95
C ARG A 108 5.62 6.24 10.22
N VAL A 109 4.51 6.94 10.43
CA VAL A 109 4.49 8.41 10.58
C VAL A 109 3.67 8.77 11.80
N ARG A 110 4.02 9.87 12.47
CA ARG A 110 3.20 10.44 13.53
C ARG A 110 2.03 11.17 12.88
N VAL A 111 0.85 10.59 12.98
CA VAL A 111 -0.37 11.13 12.36
C VAL A 111 -1.33 11.63 13.43
N LEU A 112 -2.06 12.69 13.11
CA LEU A 112 -3.07 13.26 13.98
C LEU A 112 -4.29 12.32 14.00
N LEU A 113 -4.46 11.58 15.10
CA LEU A 113 -5.57 10.68 15.29
C LEU A 113 -6.41 11.15 16.47
N LYS A 114 -7.73 10.99 16.34
CA LYS A 114 -8.64 11.19 17.45
C LYS A 114 -8.43 10.05 18.46
N ASP A 115 -8.12 10.42 19.68
CA ASP A 115 -8.06 9.51 20.80
C ASP A 115 -9.49 9.14 21.22
N SER A 116 -9.79 7.83 21.31
CA SER A 116 -11.15 7.37 21.66
C SER A 116 -11.48 7.51 23.14
N GLU A 117 -10.49 7.58 24.03
CA GLU A 117 -10.70 7.67 25.48
C GLU A 117 -10.84 9.12 25.92
N THR A 118 -9.97 10.00 25.40
CA THR A 118 -9.91 11.42 25.78
C THR A 118 -10.63 12.34 24.82
N MET A 119 -11.09 11.83 23.67
CA MET A 119 -11.74 12.58 22.58
C MET A 119 -10.88 13.72 21.99
N LYS A 120 -9.60 13.79 22.36
CA LYS A 120 -8.64 14.78 21.88
C LYS A 120 -7.86 14.26 20.69
N PHE A 121 -7.44 15.15 19.80
CA PHE A 121 -6.53 14.79 18.71
C PHE A 121 -5.09 14.78 19.21
N ARG A 122 -4.34 13.71 18.91
CA ARG A 122 -2.91 13.61 19.23
C ARG A 122 -2.11 12.99 18.09
N PHE A 123 -0.87 13.41 17.96
CA PHE A 123 0.07 12.83 17.01
C PHE A 123 0.60 11.49 17.54
N LYS A 124 0.21 10.39 16.89
CA LYS A 124 0.62 9.03 17.27
C LYS A 124 1.41 8.37 16.15
N SER A 125 2.58 7.82 16.49
CA SER A 125 3.41 7.03 15.56
C SER A 125 2.64 5.79 15.12
N THR A 126 2.18 5.79 13.88
CA THR A 126 1.25 4.79 13.35
C THR A 126 1.72 4.30 11.99
N PRO A 127 1.74 2.98 11.74
CA PRO A 127 1.96 2.45 10.39
C PRO A 127 0.72 2.71 9.54
N ILE A 128 0.91 3.47 8.46
CA ILE A 128 -0.08 3.71 7.41
C ILE A 128 0.27 2.84 6.23
N TRP A 129 -0.68 1.99 5.82
CA TRP A 129 -0.57 1.06 4.71
C TRP A 129 -1.30 1.61 3.50
N ASP A 130 -0.62 1.69 2.36
CA ASP A 130 -1.21 2.11 1.10
C ASP A 130 -0.83 1.12 0.00
N LEU A 131 -1.51 1.20 -1.14
CA LEU A 131 -1.05 0.55 -2.35
C LEU A 131 0.34 1.08 -2.70
N SER A 132 1.27 0.20 -3.08
CA SER A 132 2.52 0.67 -3.66
C SER A 132 2.18 1.44 -4.93
N SER A 133 2.68 2.67 -5.04
CA SER A 133 2.71 3.37 -6.32
C SER A 133 3.52 2.51 -7.29
N LEU A 134 2.86 1.99 -8.32
CA LEU A 134 3.55 1.39 -9.46
C LEU A 134 4.16 2.48 -10.37
N GLU A 135 3.98 3.74 -9.99
CA GLU A 135 4.51 4.92 -10.66
C GLU A 135 5.70 5.45 -9.86
N VAL A 136 6.89 5.18 -10.37
CA VAL A 136 8.04 6.03 -10.10
C VAL A 136 7.94 7.19 -11.08
N HIS A 137 7.71 8.38 -10.56
CA HIS A 137 8.15 9.58 -11.25
C HIS A 137 9.67 9.48 -11.34
N LEU A 138 10.16 9.11 -12.53
CA LEU A 138 11.53 9.42 -12.90
C LEU A 138 11.51 10.90 -13.23
N ASP A 139 11.70 11.73 -12.19
CA ASP A 139 12.08 13.11 -12.41
C ASP A 139 13.46 13.12 -13.10
N GLU A 140 13.54 13.96 -14.12
CA GLU A 140 14.65 14.18 -15.06
C GLU A 140 15.98 14.53 -14.39
#